data_AF-A0A4C1TRB7-F1
#
_entry.id   AF-A0A4C1TRB7-F1
#
_cell.length_a   1.000
_cell.length_b   1.000
_cell.length_c   1.000
_cell.angle_alpha   90.00
_cell.angle_beta   90.00
_cell.angle_gamma   90.00
#
_symmetry.space_group_name_H-M   'P 1'
#
loop_
_entity.id
_entity.type
_entity.pdbx_description
1 polymer ?
#
loop_
_entity_poly.entity_id
_entity_poly.type
_entity_poly.pdbx_seq_one_letter_code
_entity_poly.pdbx_strand_id
1 'polypeptide(L)'
;MQTSTKRIKESIPTPQPHKLKDMVQKPWPVLDLELSKRNMKLRTSLMRHGADVLPRYKHITQAKINSRPLRTVYGSLCEMQDLMDHTAKRLLESLPENEVEILPEKLTLISKWGCDGSSGQSVYKQRISSNDATISDGNMFMASVVPLAKI
;
A
#
# COMPACT_ATOMS: atom_id res chain seq x y z
N MET A 1 -40.59 -33.88 6.44
CA MET A 1 -39.13 -34.16 6.39
C MET A 1 -38.33 -32.88 6.04
N GLN A 2 -38.56 -31.76 6.73
CA GLN A 2 -37.96 -30.44 6.41
C GLN A 2 -37.35 -29.71 7.63
N THR A 3 -37.30 -30.35 8.80
CA THR A 3 -36.98 -29.68 10.08
C THR A 3 -35.51 -29.74 10.48
N SER A 4 -34.70 -30.61 9.87
CA SER A 4 -33.31 -30.86 10.30
C SER A 4 -32.29 -29.84 9.74
N THR A 5 -32.47 -29.37 8.51
CA THR A 5 -31.51 -28.46 7.85
C THR A 5 -31.59 -27.01 8.30
N LYS A 6 -32.69 -26.58 8.95
CA LYS A 6 -32.82 -25.23 9.52
C LYS A 6 -31.93 -25.03 10.76
N ARG A 7 -31.85 -26.02 11.66
CA ARG A 7 -31.03 -25.92 12.89
C ARG A 7 -29.54 -25.77 12.63
N ILE A 8 -29.02 -26.41 11.57
CA ILE A 8 -27.59 -26.38 11.25
C ILE A 8 -27.16 -24.99 10.72
N LYS A 9 -28.05 -24.28 10.02
CA LYS A 9 -27.78 -22.90 9.57
C LYS A 9 -27.78 -21.90 10.71
N GLU A 10 -28.55 -22.16 11.77
CA GLU A 10 -28.67 -21.30 12.94
C GLU A 10 -27.56 -21.56 13.98
N SER A 11 -26.92 -22.74 13.95
CA SER A 11 -25.86 -23.13 14.90
C SER A 11 -24.46 -22.64 14.52
N ILE A 12 -24.28 -22.11 13.30
CA ILE A 12 -23.00 -21.52 12.88
C ILE A 12 -23.09 -20.03 13.13
N PRO A 13 -22.43 -19.48 14.17
CA PRO A 13 -22.41 -18.04 14.38
C PRO A 13 -21.78 -17.38 13.15
N THR A 14 -22.61 -16.76 12.33
CA THR A 14 -22.13 -15.91 11.24
C THR A 14 -21.59 -14.64 11.90
N PRO A 15 -20.30 -14.31 11.75
CA PRO A 15 -19.73 -13.15 12.40
C PRO A 15 -20.50 -11.90 11.98
N GLN A 16 -20.95 -11.14 12.99
CA GLN A 16 -21.76 -9.93 12.79
C GLN A 16 -20.98 -8.92 11.92
N PRO A 17 -21.58 -8.39 10.83
CA PRO A 17 -20.87 -7.60 9.81
C PRO A 17 -20.42 -6.19 10.26
N HIS A 18 -20.61 -5.84 11.53
CA HIS A 18 -20.42 -4.47 12.01
C HIS A 18 -18.95 -3.99 12.03
N LYS A 19 -17.96 -4.89 11.98
CA LYS A 19 -16.53 -4.53 11.94
C LYS A 19 -15.88 -4.56 10.54
N LEU A 20 -16.61 -4.94 9.50
CA LEU A 20 -16.03 -5.10 8.16
C LEU A 20 -16.06 -3.81 7.33
N LYS A 21 -16.93 -2.85 7.66
CA LYS A 21 -17.12 -1.64 6.84
C LYS A 21 -15.86 -0.78 6.73
N ASP A 22 -15.06 -0.70 7.79
CA ASP A 22 -13.82 0.09 7.79
C ASP A 22 -12.71 -0.56 6.95
N MET A 23 -12.74 -1.89 6.79
CA MET A 23 -11.79 -2.61 5.94
C MET A 23 -12.01 -2.34 4.45
N VAL A 24 -13.25 -2.05 4.04
CA VAL A 24 -13.63 -1.82 2.63
C VAL A 24 -13.08 -0.49 2.07
N GLN A 25 -12.64 0.42 2.94
CA GLN A 25 -12.10 1.70 2.49
C GLN A 25 -10.58 1.70 2.31
N LYS A 26 -9.88 0.70 2.88
CA LYS A 26 -8.43 0.79 3.02
C LYS A 26 -7.71 -0.31 2.21
N PRO A 27 -6.50 -0.03 1.69
CA PRO A 27 -5.89 -0.87 0.66
C PRO A 27 -5.09 -2.07 1.19
N TRP A 28 -4.80 -2.18 2.49
CA TRP A 28 -3.93 -3.24 3.03
C TRP A 28 -4.36 -4.67 2.70
N PRO A 29 -5.66 -5.07 2.64
CA PRO A 29 -5.98 -6.46 2.34
C PRO A 29 -5.50 -6.88 0.94
N VAL A 30 -5.33 -5.92 0.03
CA VAL A 30 -4.83 -6.15 -1.33
C VAL A 30 -3.32 -6.30 -1.32
N LEU A 31 -2.62 -5.63 -0.40
CA LEU A 31 -1.18 -5.73 -0.22
C LEU A 31 -0.81 -7.03 0.50
N ASP A 32 -1.46 -7.33 1.63
CA ASP A 32 -1.19 -8.52 2.45
C ASP A 32 -1.48 -9.83 1.71
N LEU A 33 -2.47 -9.81 0.81
CA LEU A 33 -2.84 -10.95 -0.02
C LEU A 33 -2.18 -10.93 -1.42
N GLU A 34 -1.27 -9.97 -1.66
CA GLU A 34 -0.53 -9.81 -2.92
C GLU A 34 -1.43 -9.79 -4.17
N LEU A 35 -2.60 -9.17 -4.06
CA LEU A 35 -3.61 -9.20 -5.10
C LEU A 35 -3.28 -8.24 -6.24
N SER A 36 -3.23 -8.77 -7.46
CA SER A 36 -3.13 -7.96 -8.67
C SER A 36 -4.48 -7.31 -9.04
N LYS A 37 -4.44 -6.31 -9.93
CA LYS A 37 -5.67 -5.74 -10.55
C LYS A 37 -6.55 -6.82 -11.19
N ARG A 38 -5.96 -7.87 -11.78
CA ARG A 38 -6.69 -8.97 -12.42
C ARG A 38 -7.47 -9.80 -11.40
N ASN A 39 -6.91 -9.93 -10.19
CA ASN A 39 -7.51 -10.68 -9.09
C ASN A 39 -8.70 -9.96 -8.46
N MET A 40 -9.01 -8.71 -8.85
CA MET A 40 -10.17 -7.97 -8.34
C MET A 40 -11.53 -8.58 -8.73
N LYS A 41 -11.56 -9.54 -9.67
CA LYS A 41 -12.75 -10.40 -9.88
C LYS A 41 -13.15 -11.17 -8.62
N LEU A 42 -12.19 -11.45 -7.73
CA LEU A 42 -12.42 -12.06 -6.42
C LEU A 42 -13.42 -11.26 -5.59
N ARG A 43 -13.32 -9.93 -5.60
CA ARG A 43 -14.27 -9.07 -4.89
C ARG A 43 -15.70 -9.29 -5.38
N THR A 44 -15.90 -9.35 -6.70
CA THR A 44 -17.23 -9.59 -7.27
C THR A 44 -17.79 -10.95 -6.86
N SER A 45 -16.94 -11.98 -6.79
CA SER A 45 -17.33 -13.31 -6.29
C SER A 45 -17.70 -13.26 -4.80
N LEU A 46 -16.89 -12.64 -3.94
CA LEU A 46 -17.17 -12.50 -2.51
C LEU A 46 -18.47 -11.74 -2.25
N MET A 47 -18.73 -10.66 -2.99
CA MET A 47 -19.98 -9.91 -2.88
C MET A 47 -21.22 -10.75 -3.24
N ARG A 48 -21.12 -11.66 -4.22
CA ARG A 48 -22.22 -12.58 -4.56
C ARG A 48 -22.54 -13.55 -3.42
N HIS A 49 -21.56 -13.85 -2.58
CA HIS A 49 -21.71 -14.69 -1.39
C HIS A 49 -21.96 -13.86 -0.11
N GLY A 50 -22.29 -12.57 -0.22
CA GLY A 50 -22.63 -11.72 0.92
C GLY A 50 -21.42 -11.20 1.72
N ALA A 51 -20.20 -11.35 1.21
CA ALA A 51 -18.98 -10.88 1.85
C ALA A 51 -18.43 -9.61 1.16
N ASP A 52 -18.62 -8.44 1.79
CA ASP A 52 -18.00 -7.17 1.36
C ASP A 52 -16.78 -6.86 2.24
N VAL A 53 -15.66 -7.52 1.93
CA VAL A 53 -14.42 -7.45 2.74
C VAL A 53 -13.24 -6.83 1.99
N LEU A 54 -13.35 -6.70 0.67
CA LEU A 54 -12.30 -6.13 -0.17
C LEU A 54 -12.69 -4.73 -0.67
N PRO A 55 -11.75 -3.77 -0.68
CA PRO A 55 -12.02 -2.43 -1.18
C PRO A 55 -12.34 -2.42 -2.67
N ARG A 56 -13.15 -1.44 -3.09
CA ARG A 56 -13.34 -1.15 -4.52
C ARG A 56 -12.03 -0.66 -5.11
N TYR A 57 -11.78 -0.97 -6.38
CA TYR A 57 -10.55 -0.57 -7.07
C TYR A 57 -10.34 0.95 -7.11
N LYS A 58 -11.43 1.74 -7.11
CA LYS A 58 -11.37 3.21 -6.99
C LYS A 58 -10.69 3.65 -5.70
N HIS A 59 -11.01 3.03 -4.56
CA HIS A 59 -10.39 3.35 -3.26
C HIS A 59 -8.90 2.97 -3.24
N ILE A 60 -8.55 1.82 -3.83
CA ILE A 60 -7.13 1.42 -3.97
C ILE A 60 -6.37 2.44 -4.83
N THR A 61 -6.98 2.88 -5.94
CA THR A 61 -6.36 3.86 -6.85
C THR A 61 -6.13 5.19 -6.13
N GLN A 62 -7.13 5.67 -5.39
CA GLN A 62 -6.99 6.90 -4.60
C GLN A 62 -5.93 6.76 -3.51
N ALA A 63 -5.91 5.64 -2.79
CA ALA A 63 -4.90 5.40 -1.77
C ALA A 63 -3.47 5.35 -2.35
N LYS A 64 -3.30 4.78 -3.56
CA LYS A 64 -2.02 4.81 -4.28
C LYS A 64 -1.61 6.22 -4.67
N ILE A 65 -2.53 7.05 -5.14
CA ILE A 65 -2.27 8.45 -5.48
C ILE A 65 -1.84 9.21 -4.22
N ASN A 66 -2.60 9.09 -3.13
CA ASN A 66 -2.32 9.75 -1.85
C ASN A 66 -1.02 9.27 -1.20
N SER A 67 -0.51 8.10 -1.57
CA SER A 67 0.74 7.56 -1.02
C SER A 67 1.99 7.99 -1.80
N ARG A 68 1.86 8.66 -2.94
CA ARG A 68 3.01 9.09 -3.76
C ARG A 68 3.42 10.52 -3.39
N PRO A 69 4.74 10.81 -3.33
CA PRO A 69 5.21 12.18 -3.26
C PRO A 69 4.82 12.95 -4.54
N LEU A 70 4.64 14.27 -4.41
CA LEU A 70 4.06 15.13 -5.45
C LEU A 70 4.93 15.28 -6.70
N ARG A 71 6.27 15.26 -6.57
CA ARG A 71 7.21 15.41 -7.69
C ARG A 71 8.09 14.18 -7.85
N THR A 72 7.71 13.33 -8.79
CA THR A 72 8.64 12.36 -9.39
C THR A 72 9.20 12.98 -10.66
N VAL A 73 10.47 13.41 -10.63
CA VAL A 73 11.06 14.22 -11.70
C VAL A 73 11.40 13.34 -12.92
N TYR A 74 11.66 12.04 -12.74
CA TYR A 74 11.96 11.10 -13.84
C TYR A 74 11.52 9.65 -13.58
N GLY A 75 10.28 9.43 -13.13
CA GLY A 75 9.69 8.08 -12.97
C GLY A 75 10.29 7.20 -11.86
N SER A 76 11.56 7.37 -11.51
CA SER A 76 12.32 6.66 -10.48
C SER A 76 13.07 7.58 -9.50
N LEU A 77 13.20 8.87 -9.82
CA LEU A 77 13.81 9.90 -8.96
C LEU A 77 12.73 10.77 -8.32
N CYS A 78 12.84 10.92 -7.00
CA CYS A 78 12.05 11.85 -6.20
C CYS A 78 13.00 12.85 -5.56
N GLU A 79 12.58 14.11 -5.45
CA GLU A 79 13.33 15.07 -4.66
C GLU A 79 13.34 14.63 -3.19
N MET A 80 14.52 14.64 -2.56
CA MET A 80 14.67 14.17 -1.19
C MET A 80 13.77 14.95 -0.23
N GLN A 81 13.64 16.26 -0.41
CA GLN A 81 12.77 17.09 0.44
C GLN A 81 11.30 16.66 0.32
N ASP A 82 10.79 16.50 -0.89
CA ASP A 82 9.42 16.04 -1.14
C ASP A 82 9.15 14.66 -0.51
N LEU A 83 10.13 13.75 -0.57
CA LEU A 83 10.02 12.44 0.06
C LEU A 83 9.96 12.54 1.59
N MET A 84 10.80 13.38 2.18
CA MET A 84 10.86 13.60 3.63
C MET A 84 9.60 14.30 4.16
N ASP A 85 9.12 15.34 3.47
CA ASP A 85 7.90 16.07 3.82
C ASP A 85 6.67 15.17 3.73
N HIS A 86 6.57 14.38 2.66
CA HIS A 86 5.49 13.42 2.49
C HIS A 86 5.53 12.32 3.56
N THR A 87 6.73 11.83 3.91
CA THR A 87 6.91 10.85 4.98
C THR A 87 6.51 11.43 6.34
N ALA A 88 6.95 12.65 6.66
CA ALA A 88 6.60 13.33 7.91
C ALA A 88 5.08 13.55 8.03
N LYS A 89 4.44 14.07 6.98
CA LYS A 89 2.99 14.24 6.90
C LYS A 89 2.25 12.93 7.17
N ARG A 90 2.64 11.86 6.50
CA ARG A 90 2.01 10.55 6.66
C ARG A 90 2.21 9.93 8.04
N LEU A 91 3.35 10.18 8.66
CA LEU A 91 3.60 9.76 10.03
C LEU A 91 2.74 10.53 11.04
N LEU A 92 2.43 11.80 10.80
CA LEU A 92 1.52 12.59 11.62
C LEU A 92 0.07 12.13 11.42
N GLU A 93 -0.37 11.94 10.18
CA GLU A 93 -1.71 11.41 9.84
C GLU A 93 -1.96 9.99 10.36
N SER A 94 -0.91 9.22 10.67
CA SER A 94 -1.05 7.89 11.27
C SER A 94 -1.29 7.90 12.78
N LEU A 95 -1.07 9.04 13.46
CA LEU A 95 -1.29 9.16 14.89
C LEU A 95 -2.79 9.37 15.18
N PRO A 96 -3.29 8.87 16.33
CA PRO A 96 -4.60 9.25 16.85
C PRO A 96 -4.70 10.77 17.07
N GLU A 97 -5.86 11.36 16.84
CA GLU A 97 -6.07 12.82 16.99
C GLU A 97 -5.65 13.32 18.39
N ASN A 98 -5.95 12.56 19.44
CA ASN A 98 -5.57 12.89 20.82
C ASN A 98 -4.05 12.87 21.07
N GLU A 99 -3.27 12.14 20.27
CA GLU A 99 -1.81 12.16 20.35
C GLU A 99 -1.23 13.35 19.59
N VAL A 100 -1.90 13.83 18.55
CA VAL A 100 -1.45 14.99 17.77
C VAL A 100 -1.55 16.28 18.57
N GLU A 101 -2.62 16.43 19.37
CA GLU A 101 -2.86 17.64 20.18
C GLU A 101 -1.80 17.88 21.27
N ILE A 102 -1.13 16.82 21.74
CA ILE A 102 -0.10 16.90 22.77
C ILE A 102 1.32 16.99 22.21
N LEU A 103 1.50 17.01 20.89
CA LEU A 103 2.82 17.12 20.27
C LEU A 103 3.41 18.51 20.49
N PRO A 104 4.74 18.62 20.65
CA PRO A 104 5.42 19.91 20.65
C PRO A 104 5.27 20.61 19.29
N GLU A 105 5.36 21.94 19.30
CA GLU A 105 5.31 22.78 18.09
C GLU A 105 6.41 22.42 17.08
N LYS A 106 7.55 21.90 17.57
CA LYS A 106 8.68 21.48 16.76
C LYS A 106 9.01 20.02 17.04
N LEU A 107 9.10 19.26 15.96
CA LEU A 107 9.46 17.86 15.97
C LEU A 107 10.70 17.64 15.10
N THR A 108 11.54 16.70 15.50
CA THR A 108 12.70 16.26 14.76
C THR A 108 12.47 14.85 14.23
N LEU A 109 12.48 14.71 12.90
CA LEU A 109 12.43 13.40 12.25
C LEU A 109 13.85 12.88 12.04
N ILE A 110 14.27 11.92 12.87
CA ILE A 110 15.55 11.25 12.68
C ILE A 110 15.36 10.12 11.67
N SER A 111 16.18 10.14 10.61
CA SER A 111 16.14 9.12 9.55
C SER A 111 17.54 8.59 9.25
N LYS A 112 17.59 7.33 8.80
CA LYS A 112 18.80 6.72 8.22
C LYS A 112 18.59 6.56 6.72
N TRP A 113 19.64 6.74 5.94
CA TRP A 113 19.63 6.49 4.50
C TRP A 113 20.80 5.59 4.10
N GLY A 114 20.70 4.99 2.92
CA GLY A 114 21.75 4.16 2.34
C GLY A 114 21.40 3.77 0.90
N CYS A 115 22.36 3.19 0.19
CA CYS A 115 22.17 2.69 -1.16
C CYS A 115 22.83 1.34 -1.35
N ASP A 116 22.31 0.57 -2.29
CA ASP A 116 22.85 -0.74 -2.65
C ASP A 116 22.57 -1.06 -4.13
N GLY A 117 23.35 -1.99 -4.69
CA GLY A 117 23.23 -2.47 -6.06
C GLY A 117 22.99 -3.98 -6.12
N SER A 118 22.13 -4.40 -7.05
CA SER A 118 21.82 -5.81 -7.30
C SER A 118 21.94 -6.13 -8.79
N SER A 119 22.66 -7.20 -9.12
CA SER A 119 22.79 -7.73 -10.48
C SER A 119 21.93 -8.98 -10.68
N GLY A 120 21.76 -9.41 -11.93
CA GLY A 120 21.02 -10.64 -12.28
C GLY A 120 19.51 -10.46 -12.38
N GLN A 121 19.03 -9.22 -12.57
CA GLN A 121 17.64 -8.94 -12.85
C GLN A 121 17.25 -9.47 -14.23
N SER A 122 15.97 -9.81 -14.42
CA SER A 122 15.47 -10.25 -15.72
C SER A 122 15.52 -9.11 -16.74
N VAL A 123 16.24 -9.33 -17.83
CA VAL A 123 16.42 -8.35 -18.92
C VAL A 123 15.19 -8.33 -19.82
N TYR A 124 14.57 -7.16 -20.00
CA TYR A 124 13.48 -7.01 -20.95
C TYR A 124 14.00 -6.82 -22.37
N LYS A 125 13.30 -7.38 -23.36
CA LYS A 125 13.58 -7.17 -24.80
C LYS A 125 13.08 -5.81 -25.32
N GLN A 126 12.67 -4.91 -24.43
CA GLN A 126 12.22 -3.59 -24.82
C GLN A 126 13.43 -2.73 -25.19
N ARG A 127 13.32 -1.99 -26.29
CA ARG A 127 14.39 -1.07 -26.70
C ARG A 127 14.60 0.00 -25.63
N ILE A 128 15.81 0.08 -25.09
CA ILE A 128 16.25 1.18 -24.24
C ILE A 128 16.54 2.38 -25.14
N SER A 129 16.09 3.58 -24.75
CA SER A 129 16.23 4.81 -25.53
C SER A 129 17.65 5.39 -25.56
N SER A 130 18.66 4.64 -25.09
CA SER A 130 20.06 5.02 -25.14
C SER A 130 20.76 4.42 -26.35
N ASN A 131 21.67 5.18 -26.95
CA ASN A 131 22.55 4.66 -28.01
C ASN A 131 23.76 3.88 -27.46
N ASP A 132 23.90 3.81 -26.13
CA ASP A 132 24.95 3.08 -25.45
C ASP A 132 24.55 1.61 -25.27
N ALA A 133 25.30 0.71 -25.92
CA ALA A 133 25.10 -0.73 -25.88
C ALA A 133 25.47 -1.37 -24.53
N THR A 134 26.13 -0.63 -23.64
CA THR A 134 26.49 -1.11 -22.30
C THR A 134 25.36 -0.94 -21.28
N ILE A 135 24.33 -0.15 -21.62
CA ILE A 135 23.17 0.07 -20.75
C ILE A 135 22.22 -1.12 -20.85
N SER A 136 21.95 -1.74 -19.71
CA SER A 136 21.03 -2.86 -19.55
C SER A 136 20.22 -2.68 -18.26
N ASP A 137 18.99 -3.19 -18.27
CA ASP A 137 18.10 -3.32 -17.11
C ASP A 137 18.39 -4.58 -16.27
N GLY A 138 19.45 -5.33 -16.59
CA GLY A 138 19.89 -6.50 -15.83
C GLY A 138 20.48 -6.18 -14.45
N ASN A 139 20.73 -4.89 -14.16
CA ASN A 139 21.25 -4.41 -12.89
C ASN A 139 20.33 -3.31 -12.33
N MET A 140 20.12 -3.32 -11.02
CA MET A 140 19.34 -2.32 -10.30
C MET A 140 20.21 -1.66 -9.25
N PHE A 141 20.16 -0.33 -9.18
CA PHE A 141 20.76 0.46 -8.10
C PHE A 141 19.65 1.24 -7.39
N MET A 142 19.64 1.21 -6.06
CA MET A 142 18.59 1.83 -5.26
C MET A 142 19.18 2.59 -4.07
N ALA A 143 18.73 3.82 -3.88
CA ALA A 143 18.89 4.56 -2.64
C ALA A 143 17.58 4.52 -1.84
N SER A 144 17.70 4.40 -0.52
CA SER A 144 16.56 4.29 0.39
C SER A 144 16.77 5.13 1.64
N VAL A 145 15.66 5.59 2.22
CA VAL A 145 15.61 6.30 3.50
C VAL A 145 14.56 5.67 4.39
N VAL A 146 14.85 5.60 5.69
CA VAL A 146 14.00 4.99 6.71
C VAL A 146 13.89 5.95 7.90
N PRO A 147 12.67 6.36 8.30
CA PRO A 147 12.46 7.10 9.54
C PRO A 147 12.68 6.20 10.75
N LEU A 148 13.46 6.64 11.73
CA LEU A 148 13.84 5.86 12.92
C LEU A 148 13.11 6.28 14.19
N ALA A 149 12.98 7.59 14.43
CA ALA A 149 12.34 8.11 15.64
C ALA A 149 11.76 9.51 15.40
N LYS A 150 10.69 9.80 16.14
CA LYS A 150 10.17 11.15 16.36
C LYS A 150 10.74 11.61 17.71
N ILE A 151 11.51 12.70 17.74
CA ILE A 151 11.87 13.41 18.98
C ILE A 151 11.17 14.75 18.97
#